data_AF-A0A2V8L5G4-F1
#
_entry.id   AF-A0A2V8L5G4-F1
#
_cell.length_a   1.000
_cell.length_b   1.000
_cell.length_c   1.000
_cell.angle_alpha   90.00
_cell.angle_beta   90.00
_cell.angle_gamma   90.00
#
_symmetry.space_group_name_H-M   'P 1'
#
loop_
_entity.id
_entity.type
_entity.pdbx_description
1 polymer ?
#
loop_
_entity_poly.entity_id
_entity_poly.type
_entity_poly.pdbx_seq_one_letter_code
_entity_poly.pdbx_strand_id
1 'polypeptide(L)' 'MKPTIFLGSSKEAQDQAKIIQSLLFDNGADVVAWWEGSSFPAGTTFVESLFALAKKTNASLLLASE' A
#
# COMPACT_ATOMS: atom_id res chain seq x y z
N MET A 1 -12.65 14.70 0.35
CA MET A 1 -12.56 13.24 0.15
C MET A 1 -11.37 12.75 0.96
N LYS A 2 -11.52 11.67 1.73
CA LYS A 2 -10.41 11.08 2.50
C LYS A 2 -9.45 10.36 1.55
N PRO A 3 -8.11 10.58 1.61
CA PRO A 3 -7.17 9.83 0.79
C PRO A 3 -7.19 8.34 1.15
N THR A 4 -7.12 7.47 0.14
CA THR A 4 -6.97 6.02 0.30
C THR A 4 -5.77 5.61 -0.54
N ILE A 5 -4.66 5.33 0.11
CA ILE A 5 -3.35 5.23 -0.49
C ILE A 5 -2.93 3.77 -0.55
N PHE A 6 -2.53 3.31 -1.73
CA PHE A 6 -1.77 2.08 -1.85
C PHE A 6 -0.30 2.34 -1.51
N LEU A 7 0.27 1.61 -0.55
CA LEU A 7 1.65 1.76 -0.14
C LEU A 7 2.45 0.49 -0.47
N GLY A 8 3.36 0.59 -1.43
CA GLY A 8 4.28 -0.46 -1.81
C GLY A 8 5.72 -0.14 -1.41
N SER A 9 6.51 -1.16 -1.12
CA SER A 9 7.94 -1.00 -0.92
C SER A 9 8.76 -2.18 -1.45
N SER A 10 10.04 -1.94 -1.74
CA SER A 10 11.03 -3.02 -1.72
C SER A 10 11.19 -3.57 -0.29
N LYS A 11 11.86 -4.72 -0.15
CA LYS A 11 12.05 -5.35 1.17
C LYS A 11 12.96 -4.50 2.05
N GLU A 12 13.96 -3.90 1.45
CA GLU A 12 15.00 -3.06 2.05
C GLU A 12 14.40 -1.75 2.59
N ALA A 13 13.39 -1.21 1.91
CA ALA A 13 12.70 0.03 2.28
C ALA A 13 11.47 -0.18 3.17
N GLN A 14 11.17 -1.42 3.59
CA GLN A 14 9.91 -1.73 4.26
C GLN A 14 9.77 -1.06 5.62
N ASP A 15 10.87 -0.88 6.36
CA ASP A 15 10.82 -0.23 7.68
C ASP A 15 10.52 1.27 7.55
N GLN A 16 11.12 1.94 6.57
CA GLN A 16 10.79 3.34 6.24
C GLN A 16 9.35 3.46 5.74
N ALA A 17 8.88 2.48 4.95
CA ALA A 17 7.50 2.45 4.50
C ALA A 17 6.51 2.35 5.66
N LYS A 18 6.80 1.54 6.69
CA LYS A 18 5.97 1.47 7.90
C LYS A 18 5.94 2.79 8.69
N ILE A 19 7.05 3.52 8.75
CA ILE A 19 7.09 4.87 9.36
C ILE A 19 6.16 5.81 8.58
N ILE A 20 6.25 5.80 7.25
CA ILE A 20 5.39 6.61 6.38
C ILE A 20 3.91 6.20 6.54
N GLN A 21 3.60 4.91 6.66
CA GLN A 21 2.25 4.42 6.93
C GLN A 21 1.67 5.06 8.20
N SER A 22 2.44 5.10 9.30
CA SER A 22 2.00 5.75 10.54
C SER A 22 1.70 7.23 10.34
N LEU A 23 2.59 7.96 9.67
CA LEU A 23 2.41 9.39 9.40
C LEU A 23 1.18 9.66 8.52
N LEU A 24 0.89 8.78 7.55
CA LEU A 24 -0.29 8.89 6.70
C LEU A 24 -1.58 8.69 7.52
N PHE A 25 -1.60 7.73 8.45
CA PHE A 25 -2.72 7.56 9.38
C PHE A 25 -2.94 8.78 10.26
N ASP A 26 -1.87 9.35 10.83
CA ASP A 26 -1.93 10.56 11.66
C ASP A 26 -2.46 11.79 10.89
N ASN A 27 -2.28 11.80 9.56
CA ASN A 27 -2.81 12.83 8.66
C ASN A 27 -4.19 12.47 8.06
N GLY A 28 -4.85 11.44 8.60
CA GLY A 28 -6.22 11.10 8.24
C GLY A 28 -6.35 10.41 6.87
N ALA A 29 -5.31 9.77 6.35
CA ALA A 29 -5.42 8.89 5.20
C ALA A 29 -5.82 7.47 5.61
N ASP A 30 -6.49 6.74 4.71
CA ASP A 30 -6.54 5.29 4.74
C ASP A 30 -5.35 4.74 3.95
N VAL A 31 -4.71 3.69 4.45
CA VAL A 31 -3.56 3.07 3.78
C VAL A 31 -3.83 1.60 3.60
N VAL A 32 -3.57 1.09 2.39
CA VAL A 32 -3.56 -0.33 2.07
C VAL A 32 -2.13 -0.70 1.70
N ALA A 33 -1.44 -1.42 2.57
CA ALA A 33 -0.03 -1.69 2.40
C ALA A 33 0.24 -3.03 1.70
N TRP A 34 1.27 -3.09 0.86
CA TRP A 34 1.66 -4.30 0.12
C TRP A 34 1.84 -5.53 1.03
N TRP A 35 2.38 -5.33 2.23
CA TRP A 35 2.70 -6.41 3.17
C TRP A 35 1.50 -6.90 4.00
N GLU A 36 0.33 -6.30 3.86
CA GLU A 36 -0.89 -6.75 4.55
C GLU A 36 -1.49 -7.96 3.81
N GLY A 37 -1.89 -8.99 4.56
CA GLY A 37 -2.47 -10.21 3.97
C GLY A 37 -3.72 -9.97 3.13
N SER A 38 -4.42 -8.86 3.37
CA SER A 38 -5.60 -8.43 2.58
C SER A 38 -5.27 -7.82 1.23
N SER A 39 -4.01 -7.46 0.96
CA SER A 39 -3.60 -6.81 -0.30
C SER A 39 -3.42 -7.81 -1.44
N PHE A 40 -3.06 -9.05 -1.12
CA PHE A 40 -2.85 -10.14 -2.07
C PHE A 40 -3.49 -11.43 -1.56
N PRO A 41 -4.84 -11.54 -1.64
CA PRO A 41 -5.56 -12.70 -1.14
C PRO A 41 -5.21 -13.96 -1.92
N ALA A 42 -5.17 -15.09 -1.21
CA ALA A 42 -4.97 -16.41 -1.81
C ALA A 42 -6.03 -16.70 -2.89
N GLY A 43 -5.62 -17.39 -3.96
CA GLY A 43 -6.50 -17.74 -5.07
C GLY A 43 -6.69 -16.63 -6.13
N THR A 44 -5.98 -15.51 -6.01
CA THR A 44 -5.91 -14.47 -7.04
C THR A 44 -4.47 -14.27 -7.51
N THR A 45 -4.29 -13.82 -8.75
CA THR A 45 -2.98 -13.42 -9.24
C THR A 45 -2.60 -12.05 -8.68
N PHE A 46 -1.29 -11.77 -8.66
CA PHE A 46 -0.77 -10.45 -8.28
C PHE A 46 -1.38 -9.32 -9.13
N VAL A 47 -1.53 -9.56 -10.45
CA VAL A 47 -2.07 -8.58 -11.39
C VAL A 47 -3.54 -8.27 -11.08
N GLU A 48 -4.37 -9.28 -10.83
CA GLU A 48 -5.77 -9.09 -10.44
C GLU A 48 -5.90 -8.32 -9.12
N SER A 49 -5.07 -8.67 -8.14
CA SER A 49 -4.99 -7.96 -6.85
C SER A 49 -4.63 -6.49 -7.04
N LEU A 50 -3.61 -6.19 -7.86
CA LEU A 50 -3.21 -4.81 -8.18
C LEU A 50 -4.32 -4.02 -8.87
N PHE A 51 -5.05 -4.62 -9.82
CA PHE A 51 -6.20 -3.96 -10.45
C PHE A 51 -7.33 -3.70 -9.44
N ALA A 52 -7.60 -4.64 -8.53
CA ALA A 52 -8.59 -4.45 -7.47
C ALA A 52 -8.17 -3.33 -6.49
N LEU A 53 -6.88 -3.28 -6.12
CA LEU A 53 -6.29 -2.22 -5.30
C LEU A 53 -6.44 -0.86 -5.99
N ALA A 54 -6.05 -0.75 -7.25
CA ALA A 54 -6.15 0.49 -8.03
C ALA A 54 -7.58 1.04 -8.14
N LYS A 55 -8.61 0.18 -8.09
CA LYS A 55 -10.02 0.62 -8.10
C LYS A 55 -10.50 1.21 -6.76
N LYS A 56 -9.89 0.82 -5.64
CA LYS A 56 -10.29 1.28 -4.29
C LYS A 56 -9.41 2.38 -3.72
N THR A 57 -8.21 2.56 -4.27
CA THR A 57 -7.28 3.61 -3.86
C THR A 57 -7.35 4.81 -4.80
N ASN A 58 -7.09 6.01 -4.27
CA ASN A 58 -7.04 7.25 -5.06
C ASN A 58 -5.61 7.78 -5.24
N ALA A 59 -4.62 7.16 -4.61
CA ALA A 59 -3.21 7.45 -4.81
C ALA A 59 -2.36 6.19 -4.56
N SER A 60 -1.15 6.18 -5.11
CA SER A 60 -0.15 5.13 -4.89
C SER A 60 1.18 5.75 -4.51
N LEU A 61 1.80 5.23 -3.45
CA LEU A 61 3.15 5.59 -3.01
C LEU A 61 4.03 4.34 -3.08
N LEU A 62 5.11 4.41 -3.85
CA LEU A 62 6.04 3.30 -4.05
C LEU A 62 7.42 3.72 -3.56
N LEU A 63 7.97 2.97 -2.62
CA LEU A 63 9.28 3.20 -2.04
C LEU A 63 10.24 2.09 -2.49
N ALA A 64 11.26 2.45 -3.27
CA ALA A 64 12.30 1.51 -3.63
C ALA A 64 13.63 2.02 -3.07
N SER A 65 14.41 1.10 -2.50
CA SER A 65 15.83 1.31 -2.19
C SER A 65 16.63 0.23 -2.90
N GLU A 66 17.82 0.63 -3.35
CA GLU A 66 18.92 -0.30 -3.69
C GLU A 66 19.50 -0.93 -2.42
#